data_AF-A0A9P9YNE8-F1
#
_entry.id   AF-A0A9P9YNE8-F1
#
_cell.length_a   1.000
_cell.length_b   1.000
_cell.length_c   1.000
_cell.angle_alpha   90.00
_cell.angle_beta   90.00
_cell.angle_gamma   90.00
#
_symmetry.space_group_name_H-M   'P 1'
#
loop_
_entity.id
_entity.type
_entity.pdbx_description
1 polymer ?
#
loop_
_entity_poly.entity_id
_entity_poly.type
_entity_poly.pdbx_seq_one_letter_code
_entity_poly.pdbx_strand_id
1 'polypeptide(L)'
;MCSYKDAEAFRQSKTILLEMGNFFQVQDDFLDCFGNPEVTGKVGTDIQDNKCSWLAVVAMQRANVEQKQIMIDCYGKEDPAKVERVKELYKELGLPSTYAIFEEESYNMIKTHIQQTSRGVPHQTFLQILNKIYQRDS
;
A
#
# COMPACT_ATOMS: atom_id res chain seq x y z
N MET A 1 -3.69 -17.16 -29.36
CA MET A 1 -4.18 -17.81 -28.13
C MET A 1 -2.99 -18.43 -27.43
N CYS A 2 -2.48 -17.80 -26.36
CA CYS A 2 -1.31 -18.33 -25.65
C CYS A 2 -1.68 -19.63 -24.96
N SER A 3 -1.06 -20.73 -25.37
CA SER A 3 -1.13 -22.05 -24.77
C SER A 3 -0.37 -22.09 -23.45
N TYR A 4 -0.88 -21.42 -22.41
CA TYR A 4 -0.34 -21.53 -21.05
C TYR A 4 -0.79 -22.87 -20.43
N LYS A 5 -0.02 -23.92 -20.70
CA LYS A 5 -0.08 -25.22 -19.98
C LYS A 5 1.08 -25.39 -18.98
N ASP A 6 1.90 -24.37 -18.79
CA ASP A 6 2.99 -24.39 -17.82
C ASP A 6 2.44 -23.97 -16.44
N ALA A 7 2.15 -24.99 -15.62
CA ALA A 7 1.63 -24.82 -14.27
C ALA A 7 2.62 -24.05 -13.37
N GLU A 8 3.92 -24.16 -13.63
CA GLU A 8 4.95 -23.47 -12.85
C GLU A 8 4.99 -21.98 -13.22
N ALA A 9 4.97 -21.65 -14.51
CA ALA A 9 4.88 -20.26 -14.96
C ALA A 9 3.60 -19.58 -14.45
N PHE A 10 2.47 -20.30 -14.40
CA PHE A 10 1.24 -19.77 -13.81
C PHE A 10 1.38 -19.51 -12.31
N ARG A 11 1.94 -20.48 -11.55
CA ARG A 11 2.15 -20.36 -10.11
C ARG A 11 3.05 -19.16 -9.79
N GLN A 12 4.16 -19.03 -10.49
CA GLN A 12 5.12 -17.93 -10.35
C GLN A 12 4.48 -16.58 -10.68
N SER A 13 3.75 -16.49 -11.81
CA SER A 13 3.02 -15.28 -12.19
C SER A 13 1.98 -14.89 -11.14
N LYS A 14 1.25 -15.86 -10.58
CA LYS A 14 0.28 -15.62 -9.51
C LYS A 14 0.96 -15.05 -8.27
N THR A 15 2.09 -15.59 -7.84
CA THR A 15 2.84 -15.09 -6.68
C THR A 15 3.24 -13.63 -6.89
N ILE A 16 3.88 -13.31 -8.03
CA ILE A 16 4.29 -11.94 -8.36
C ILE A 16 3.09 -10.98 -8.35
N LEU A 17 1.98 -11.38 -8.97
CA LEU A 17 0.77 -10.54 -9.05
C LEU A 17 0.12 -10.30 -7.69
N LEU A 18 0.17 -11.28 -6.78
CA LEU A 18 -0.32 -11.09 -5.41
C LEU A 18 0.57 -10.14 -4.62
N GLU A 19 1.90 -10.23 -4.77
CA GLU A 19 2.85 -9.31 -4.13
C GLU A 19 2.66 -7.88 -4.65
N MET A 20 2.52 -7.71 -5.98
CA MET A 20 2.21 -6.43 -6.60
C MET A 20 0.86 -5.87 -6.14
N GLY A 21 -0.17 -6.71 -6.05
CA GLY A 21 -1.48 -6.30 -5.60
C GLY A 21 -1.46 -5.82 -4.15
N ASN A 22 -0.72 -6.50 -3.28
CA ASN A 22 -0.52 -6.07 -1.90
C ASN A 22 0.22 -4.72 -1.83
N PHE A 23 1.34 -4.59 -2.56
CA PHE A 23 2.08 -3.33 -2.62
C PHE A 23 1.20 -2.17 -3.12
N PHE A 24 0.43 -2.40 -4.18
CA PHE A 24 -0.50 -1.42 -4.74
C PHE A 24 -1.59 -1.00 -3.75
N GLN A 25 -2.16 -1.95 -2.99
CA GLN A 25 -3.19 -1.61 -2.01
C GLN A 25 -2.62 -0.80 -0.84
N VAL A 26 -1.42 -1.14 -0.35
CA VAL A 26 -0.76 -0.36 0.71
C VAL A 26 -0.44 1.06 0.23
N GLN A 27 0.00 1.21 -1.03
CA GLN A 27 0.19 2.53 -1.64
C GLN A 27 -1.14 3.29 -1.76
N ASP A 28 -2.25 2.65 -2.16
CA ASP A 28 -3.55 3.31 -2.26
C ASP A 28 -4.03 3.80 -0.88
N ASP A 29 -3.92 2.98 0.16
CA ASP A 29 -4.26 3.34 1.54
C ASP A 29 -3.39 4.51 2.06
N PHE A 30 -2.11 4.56 1.69
CA PHE A 30 -1.22 5.66 2.05
C PHE A 30 -1.62 6.96 1.33
N LEU A 31 -1.84 6.89 0.02
CA LEU A 31 -2.23 8.03 -0.81
C LEU A 31 -3.64 8.54 -0.49
N ASP A 32 -4.55 7.69 0.00
CA ASP A 32 -5.86 8.13 0.49
C ASP A 32 -5.70 9.12 1.67
N CYS A 33 -4.74 8.87 2.56
CA CYS A 33 -4.51 9.73 3.72
C CYS A 33 -3.60 10.94 3.41
N PHE A 34 -2.50 10.72 2.70
CA PHE A 34 -1.40 11.68 2.52
C PHE A 34 -1.19 12.16 1.08
N GLY A 35 -1.86 11.56 0.09
CA GLY A 35 -1.75 11.95 -1.31
C GLY A 35 -2.38 13.30 -1.59
N ASN A 36 -1.88 14.00 -2.61
CA ASN A 36 -2.48 15.23 -3.09
C ASN A 36 -3.76 14.91 -3.88
N PRO A 37 -4.95 15.43 -3.49
CA PRO A 37 -6.20 15.20 -4.22
C PRO A 37 -6.17 15.60 -5.69
N GLU A 38 -5.35 16.58 -6.07
CA GLU A 38 -5.17 17.00 -7.47
C GLU A 38 -4.48 15.93 -8.31
N VAL A 39 -3.61 15.13 -7.69
CA VAL A 39 -2.85 14.04 -8.34
C VAL A 39 -3.63 12.73 -8.26
N THR A 40 -4.20 12.41 -7.08
CA THR A 40 -4.96 11.18 -6.88
C THR A 40 -6.34 11.22 -7.54
N GLY A 41 -6.86 12.42 -7.85
CA GLY A 41 -8.20 12.64 -8.41
C GLY A 41 -9.35 12.37 -7.44
N LYS A 42 -9.04 12.11 -6.16
CA LYS A 42 -10.02 11.83 -5.12
C LYS A 42 -9.63 12.47 -3.78
N VAL A 43 -10.63 12.85 -3.00
CA VAL A 43 -10.43 13.14 -1.57
C VAL A 43 -10.48 11.80 -0.84
N GLY A 44 -9.47 11.51 -0.03
CA GLY A 44 -9.48 10.27 0.75
C GLY A 44 -10.48 10.27 1.89
N THR A 45 -11.03 9.10 2.17
CA THR A 45 -12.14 8.87 3.10
C THR A 45 -11.90 7.72 4.07
N ASP A 46 -10.76 7.01 3.97
CA ASP A 46 -10.52 5.79 4.74
C ASP A 46 -10.70 5.96 6.25
N ILE A 47 -10.28 7.10 6.80
CA ILE A 47 -10.41 7.42 8.22
C ILE A 47 -11.88 7.56 8.62
N GLN A 48 -12.65 8.33 7.86
CA GLN A 48 -14.08 8.58 8.13
C GLN A 48 -14.91 7.32 7.94
N ASP A 49 -14.58 6.53 6.93
CA ASP A 49 -15.26 5.29 6.55
C ASP A 49 -14.92 4.12 7.49
N ASN A 50 -14.07 4.34 8.51
CA ASN A 50 -13.63 3.33 9.46
C ASN A 50 -13.00 2.10 8.76
N LYS A 51 -12.22 2.34 7.70
CA LYS A 51 -11.62 1.25 6.92
C LYS A 51 -10.48 0.59 7.69
N CYS A 52 -10.30 -0.70 7.46
CA CYS A 52 -9.13 -1.43 7.94
C CYS A 52 -7.94 -1.19 7.00
N SER A 53 -7.52 0.07 6.87
CA SER A 53 -6.39 0.44 6.01
C SER A 53 -5.06 0.04 6.64
N TRP A 54 -4.03 -0.09 5.81
CA TRP A 54 -2.66 -0.37 6.27
C TRP A 54 -2.20 0.62 7.35
N LEU A 55 -2.48 1.91 7.16
CA LEU A 55 -2.15 2.95 8.13
C LEU A 55 -2.82 2.71 9.50
N ALA A 56 -4.10 2.32 9.51
CA ALA A 56 -4.82 2.04 10.76
C ALA A 56 -4.22 0.84 11.50
N VAL A 57 -3.91 -0.24 10.78
CA VAL A 57 -3.30 -1.45 11.36
C VAL A 57 -1.93 -1.12 11.95
N VAL A 58 -1.05 -0.46 11.18
CA VAL A 58 0.31 -0.12 11.64
C VAL A 58 0.27 0.87 12.80
N ALA A 59 -0.65 1.83 12.79
CA ALA A 59 -0.85 2.75 13.91
C ALA A 59 -1.20 1.99 15.19
N MET A 60 -2.18 1.09 15.14
CA MET A 60 -2.62 0.31 16.31
C MET A 60 -1.55 -0.64 16.85
N GLN A 61 -0.65 -1.13 15.99
CA GLN A 61 0.49 -1.96 16.41
C GLN A 61 1.56 -1.16 17.17
N ARG A 62 1.76 0.11 16.82
CA ARG A 62 2.84 0.96 17.37
C ARG A 62 2.38 1.88 18.49
N ALA A 63 1.10 2.24 18.49
CA ALA A 63 0.53 3.18 19.44
C ALA A 63 0.64 2.66 20.87
N ASN A 64 1.01 3.57 21.78
CA ASN A 64 0.87 3.37 23.21
C ASN A 64 -0.62 3.45 23.64
N VAL A 65 -0.91 3.31 24.94
CA VAL A 65 -2.29 3.30 25.45
C VAL A 65 -3.03 4.61 25.15
N GLU A 66 -2.38 5.75 25.34
CA GLU A 66 -2.98 7.08 25.11
C GLU A 66 -3.25 7.31 23.61
N GLN A 67 -2.32 6.92 22.75
CA GLN A 67 -2.45 7.01 21.30
C GLN A 67 -3.54 6.07 20.76
N LYS A 68 -3.72 4.88 21.35
CA LYS A 68 -4.84 4.01 21.03
C LYS A 68 -6.18 4.62 21.39
N GLN A 69 -6.24 5.38 22.50
CA GLN A 69 -7.46 6.09 22.87
C GLN A 69 -7.84 7.15 21.83
N ILE A 70 -6.86 7.85 21.26
CA ILE A 70 -7.09 8.79 20.15
C ILE A 70 -7.72 8.06 18.95
N MET A 71 -7.19 6.89 18.57
CA MET A 71 -7.78 6.08 17.50
C MET A 71 -9.23 5.70 17.82
N ILE A 72 -9.53 5.28 19.05
CA ILE A 72 -10.90 4.92 19.47
C ILE A 72 -11.85 6.12 19.39
N ASP A 73 -11.40 7.30 19.79
CA ASP A 73 -12.25 8.50 19.89
C ASP A 73 -12.45 9.20 18.54
N CYS A 74 -11.46 9.09 17.65
CA CYS A 74 -11.37 9.87 16.42
C CYS A 74 -11.59 9.08 15.13
N TYR A 75 -11.16 7.81 15.07
CA TYR A 75 -11.27 7.00 13.85
C TYR A 75 -12.74 6.64 13.55
N GLY A 76 -13.11 6.60 12.28
CA GLY A 76 -14.49 6.34 11.84
C GLY A 76 -15.48 7.47 12.13
N LYS A 77 -14.99 8.72 12.24
CA LYS A 77 -15.81 9.91 12.47
C LYS A 77 -15.70 10.87 11.28
N GLU A 78 -16.82 11.47 10.90
CA GLU A 78 -16.88 12.45 9.79
C GLU A 78 -16.34 13.84 10.18
N ASP A 79 -16.17 14.11 11.48
CA ASP A 79 -15.66 15.39 11.98
C ASP A 79 -14.23 15.66 11.46
N PRO A 80 -14.02 16.74 10.67
CA PRO A 80 -12.71 17.07 10.11
C PRO A 80 -11.60 17.23 11.15
N ALA A 81 -11.92 17.72 12.36
CA ALA A 81 -10.92 17.88 13.42
C ALA A 81 -10.45 16.51 13.95
N LYS A 82 -11.35 15.52 13.99
CA LYS A 82 -11.00 14.13 14.37
C LYS A 82 -10.19 13.44 13.29
N VAL A 83 -10.54 13.66 12.03
CA VAL A 83 -9.76 13.17 10.89
C VAL A 83 -8.33 13.73 10.94
N GLU A 84 -8.17 15.04 11.11
CA GLU A 84 -6.84 15.64 11.20
C GLU A 84 -6.06 15.12 12.42
N ARG A 85 -6.72 14.92 13.57
CA ARG A 85 -6.06 14.34 14.74
C ARG A 85 -5.51 12.94 14.48
N VAL A 86 -6.22 12.10 13.71
CA VAL A 86 -5.72 10.79 13.27
C VAL A 86 -4.52 10.95 12.33
N LYS A 87 -4.57 11.90 11.38
CA LYS A 87 -3.45 12.17 10.46
C LYS A 87 -2.21 12.66 11.20
N GLU A 88 -2.36 13.51 12.20
CA GLU A 88 -1.28 13.93 13.10
C GLU A 88 -0.70 12.75 13.87
N LEU A 89 -1.54 11.89 14.44
CA LEU A 89 -1.08 10.68 15.13
C LEU A 89 -0.26 9.77 14.20
N TYR A 90 -0.67 9.59 12.94
CA TYR A 90 0.13 8.85 11.97
C TYR A 90 1.51 9.47 11.72
N LYS A 91 1.61 10.80 11.72
CA LYS A 91 2.90 11.51 11.64
C LYS A 91 3.73 11.29 12.91
N GLU A 92 3.13 11.41 14.09
CA GLU A 92 3.77 11.16 15.40
C GLU A 92 4.35 9.74 15.50
N LEU A 93 3.65 8.74 14.93
CA LEU A 93 4.07 7.34 14.88
C LEU A 93 5.10 7.03 13.79
N GLY A 94 5.50 8.04 13.00
CA GLY A 94 6.49 7.88 11.92
C GLY A 94 5.99 7.00 10.77
N LEU A 95 4.68 6.97 10.51
CA LEU A 95 4.12 6.13 9.45
C LEU A 95 4.55 6.54 8.04
N PRO A 96 4.73 7.84 7.70
CA PRO A 96 5.28 8.21 6.40
C PRO A 96 6.67 7.63 6.13
N SER A 97 7.57 7.68 7.11
CA SER A 97 8.90 7.06 7.00
C SER A 97 8.83 5.54 6.90
N THR A 98 7.87 4.93 7.60
CA THR A 98 7.64 3.48 7.54
C THR A 98 7.15 3.05 6.15
N TYR A 99 6.24 3.83 5.57
CA TYR A 99 5.76 3.60 4.21
C TYR A 99 6.90 3.71 3.20
N ALA A 100 7.75 4.75 3.30
CA ALA A 100 8.88 4.93 2.38
C ALA A 100 9.84 3.73 2.38
N ILE A 101 10.14 3.18 3.56
CA ILE A 101 10.96 1.95 3.68
C ILE A 101 10.23 0.76 3.05
N PHE A 102 8.96 0.56 3.39
CA PHE A 102 8.15 -0.54 2.87
C PHE A 102 8.03 -0.49 1.33
N GLU A 103 7.87 0.70 0.75
CA GLU A 103 7.76 0.93 -0.69
C GLU A 103 9.06 0.54 -1.41
N GLU A 104 10.21 1.00 -0.92
CA GLU A 104 11.51 0.64 -1.47
C GLU A 104 11.79 -0.87 -1.35
N GLU A 105 11.55 -1.45 -0.18
CA GLU A 105 11.76 -2.88 0.07
C GLU A 105 10.84 -3.74 -0.80
N SER A 106 9.55 -3.40 -0.90
CA SER A 106 8.57 -4.13 -1.72
C SER A 106 8.95 -4.08 -3.20
N TYR A 107 9.32 -2.91 -3.71
CA TYR A 107 9.76 -2.78 -5.10
C TYR A 107 10.99 -3.65 -5.39
N ASN A 108 12.02 -3.57 -4.54
CA ASN A 108 13.25 -4.34 -4.73
C ASN A 108 13.02 -5.85 -4.61
N MET A 109 12.18 -6.27 -3.66
CA MET A 109 11.79 -7.67 -3.48
C MET A 109 11.05 -8.20 -4.71
N ILE A 110 9.99 -7.52 -5.17
CA ILE A 110 9.19 -7.94 -6.32
C ILE A 110 10.06 -7.97 -7.58
N LYS A 111 10.90 -6.94 -7.79
CA LYS A 111 11.84 -6.88 -8.91
C LYS A 111 12.79 -8.08 -8.92
N THR A 112 13.34 -8.45 -7.76
CA THR A 112 14.22 -9.62 -7.62
C THR A 112 13.45 -10.90 -7.92
N HIS A 113 12.21 -11.04 -7.42
CA HIS A 113 11.39 -12.21 -7.65
C HIS A 113 11.08 -12.41 -9.15
N ILE A 114 10.73 -11.33 -9.86
CA ILE A 114 10.53 -11.36 -11.34
C ILE A 114 11.80 -11.82 -12.07
N GLN A 115 12.99 -11.45 -11.60
CA GLN A 115 14.24 -11.86 -12.25
C GLN A 115 14.58 -13.34 -12.02
N GLN A 116 14.05 -13.93 -10.95
CA GLN A 116 14.30 -15.32 -10.55
C GLN A 116 13.28 -16.31 -11.12
N THR A 117 12.23 -15.85 -11.81
CA THR A 117 11.23 -16.74 -12.39
C THR A 117 11.71 -17.47 -13.65
N SER A 118 10.97 -18.52 -14.01
CA SER A 118 11.26 -19.36 -15.18
C SER A 118 11.03 -18.62 -16.50
N ARG A 119 11.68 -19.08 -17.59
CA ARG A 119 11.57 -18.48 -18.93
C ARG A 119 10.13 -18.38 -19.47
N GLY A 120 9.20 -19.18 -18.94
CA GLY A 120 7.78 -19.12 -19.31
C GLY A 120 7.04 -17.89 -18.78
N VAL A 121 7.64 -17.16 -17.84
CA VAL A 121 7.08 -15.95 -17.23
C VAL A 121 7.50 -14.71 -18.03
N PRO A 122 6.56 -13.81 -18.40
CA PRO A 122 6.87 -12.60 -19.17
C PRO A 122 7.51 -11.52 -18.28
N HIS A 123 8.81 -11.65 -17.97
CA HIS A 123 9.54 -10.76 -17.06
C HIS A 123 9.41 -9.27 -17.43
N GLN A 124 9.55 -8.93 -18.71
CA GLN A 124 9.49 -7.54 -19.17
C GLN A 124 8.11 -6.92 -18.91
N THR A 125 7.04 -7.67 -19.11
CA THR A 125 5.68 -7.19 -18.83
C THR A 125 5.49 -6.92 -17.33
N PHE A 126 5.94 -7.83 -16.46
CA PHE A 126 5.84 -7.60 -15.01
C PHE A 126 6.67 -6.40 -14.55
N LEU A 127 7.91 -6.25 -15.05
CA LEU A 127 8.73 -5.08 -14.72
C LEU A 127 8.09 -3.76 -15.17
N GLN A 128 7.46 -3.74 -16.35
CA GLN A 128 6.72 -2.55 -16.81
C GLN A 128 5.53 -2.21 -15.91
N ILE A 129 4.79 -3.22 -15.44
CA ILE A 129 3.68 -3.02 -14.51
C ILE A 129 4.22 -2.52 -13.16
N LEU A 130 5.26 -3.15 -12.62
CA LEU A 130 5.89 -2.76 -11.35
C LEU A 130 6.35 -1.30 -11.38
N ASN A 131 7.05 -0.89 -12.44
CA ASN A 131 7.55 0.48 -12.57
C ASN A 131 6.41 1.50 -12.60
N LYS A 132 5.28 1.17 -13.24
CA LYS A 132 4.09 2.04 -13.23
C LYS A 132 3.45 2.16 -11.85
N ILE A 133 3.49 1.11 -11.04
CA ILE A 133 2.99 1.15 -9.65
C ILE A 133 3.95 1.99 -8.79
N TYR A 134 5.26 1.75 -8.91
CA TYR A 134 6.27 2.44 -8.11
C TYR A 134 6.34 3.95 -8.43
N GLN A 135 6.18 4.33 -9.70
CA GLN A 135 6.19 5.72 -10.15
C GLN A 135 4.78 6.36 -10.14
N ARG A 136 3.82 5.79 -9.41
CA ARG A 136 2.48 6.37 -9.32
C ARG A 136 2.62 7.73 -8.63
N ASP A 137 2.45 8.79 -9.40
CA ASP A 137 2.79 10.16 -9.01
C ASP A 137 2.24 10.52 -7.62
N SER A 138 3.16 11.03 -6.80
CA SER A 138 2.91 11.93 -5.69
C SER A 138 2.65 13.35 -6.21
#